data_AF-A0A2R6RZF1-F1
#
_entry.id   AF-A0A2R6RZF1-F1
#
_cell.length_a   1.000
_cell.length_b   1.000
_cell.length_c   1.000
_cell.angle_alpha   90.00
_cell.angle_beta   90.00
_cell.angle_gamma   90.00
#
_symmetry.space_group_name_H-M   'P 1'
#
loop_
_entity.id
_entity.type
_entity.pdbx_description
1 polymer ?
#
loop_
_entity_poly.entity_id
_entity_poly.type
_entity_poly.pdbx_seq_one_letter_code
_entity_poly.pdbx_strand_id
1 'polypeptide(L)'
;MKLEIEWDSSDSSRRGLPYNRKASTIHGWVTKMRGTLLDNESVRRRGIREMKDAKAIREYKRKRAAERRARGQSSSLFSFGCFGGSSSRQRSKKHGSRPVMRRDTSSRSQSRKKSEEPFLHFPHRAKPPHHGHGTRVAGHITGNKVLVAKGRAMNEQAMEERERERQRRERQKRRDLHAMKQDLLSDECV
;
A
#
# COMPACT_ATOMS: atom_id res chain seq x y z
N MET A 1 -5.90 16.25 -44.39
CA MET A 1 -6.90 16.46 -43.32
C MET A 1 -6.15 16.66 -42.02
N LYS A 2 -6.33 17.80 -41.33
CA LYS A 2 -5.69 18.06 -40.03
C LYS A 2 -6.68 17.65 -38.93
N LEU A 3 -6.26 16.73 -38.06
CA LEU A 3 -7.02 16.35 -36.88
C LEU A 3 -6.66 17.32 -35.75
N GLU A 4 -7.48 18.35 -35.55
CA GLU A 4 -7.39 19.21 -34.37
C GLU A 4 -8.03 18.49 -33.19
N ILE A 5 -7.20 17.84 -32.38
CA ILE A 5 -7.64 17.24 -31.12
C ILE A 5 -7.75 18.37 -30.10
N GLU A 6 -8.92 19.01 -30.06
CA GLU A 6 -9.30 19.97 -29.03
C GLU A 6 -9.45 19.23 -27.70
N TRP A 7 -8.40 19.32 -26.87
CA TRP A 7 -8.49 18.86 -25.48
C TRP A 7 -9.27 19.90 -24.71
N ASP A 8 -10.58 19.77 -24.75
CA ASP A 8 -11.50 20.61 -24.02
C ASP A 8 -11.21 20.48 -22.52
N SER A 9 -10.42 21.42 -22.01
CA SER A 9 -9.95 21.42 -20.63
C SER A 9 -11.10 21.87 -19.75
N SER A 10 -12.04 20.96 -19.51
CA SER A 10 -13.15 21.03 -18.55
C SER A 10 -13.10 22.29 -17.70
N ASP A 11 -13.83 23.29 -18.18
CA ASP A 11 -14.08 24.56 -17.55
C ASP A 11 -14.90 24.32 -16.27
N SER A 12 -14.21 23.82 -15.24
CA SER A 12 -14.76 23.56 -13.91
C SER A 12 -14.86 24.84 -13.08
N SER A 13 -14.99 26.01 -13.72
CA SER A 13 -15.09 27.32 -13.10
C SER A 13 -16.53 27.67 -12.67
N ARG A 14 -17.50 26.77 -12.89
CA ARG A 14 -18.88 27.01 -12.47
C ARG A 14 -19.05 26.75 -10.97
N ARG A 15 -18.96 27.86 -10.22
CA ARG A 15 -19.53 28.13 -8.88
C ARG A 15 -18.66 27.77 -7.66
N GLY A 16 -17.75 28.68 -7.33
CA GLY A 16 -17.75 29.30 -5.99
C GLY A 16 -16.88 28.72 -4.87
N LEU A 17 -16.23 27.57 -5.06
CA LEU A 17 -15.14 27.18 -4.15
C LEU A 17 -13.84 27.01 -4.95
N PRO A 18 -12.71 27.60 -4.51
CA PRO A 18 -11.41 27.25 -5.06
C PRO A 18 -11.17 25.77 -4.76
N TYR A 19 -11.51 24.92 -5.71
CA TYR A 19 -11.18 23.52 -5.68
C TYR A 19 -9.67 23.46 -5.62
N ASN A 20 -9.13 23.23 -4.42
CA ASN A 20 -7.71 23.04 -4.16
C ASN A 20 -7.26 21.82 -4.96
N ARG A 21 -7.02 21.99 -6.27
CA ARG A 21 -6.42 20.98 -7.12
C ARG A 21 -5.09 20.67 -6.45
N LYS A 22 -5.01 19.45 -5.89
CA LYS A 22 -3.83 19.02 -5.16
C LYS A 22 -2.66 19.07 -6.13
N ALA A 23 -1.75 20.02 -5.93
CA ALA A 23 -0.58 20.15 -6.79
C ALA A 23 0.16 18.79 -6.80
N SER A 24 0.20 18.17 -7.98
CA SER A 24 0.76 16.84 -8.18
C SER A 24 2.06 16.96 -8.95
N THR A 25 3.14 16.42 -8.39
CA THR A 25 4.45 16.38 -9.05
C THR A 25 4.40 15.55 -10.34
N ILE A 26 3.63 14.45 -10.34
CA ILE A 26 3.48 13.58 -11.51
C ILE A 26 2.74 14.33 -12.62
N HIS A 27 1.64 15.02 -12.29
CA HIS A 27 0.90 15.80 -13.28
C HIS A 27 1.78 16.90 -13.88
N GLY A 28 2.46 17.70 -13.04
CA GLY A 28 3.35 18.75 -13.53
C GLY A 28 4.51 18.24 -14.38
N TRP A 29 5.05 17.06 -14.09
CA TRP A 29 6.08 16.41 -14.91
C TRP A 29 5.54 15.98 -16.27
N VAL A 30 4.38 15.30 -16.31
CA VAL A 30 3.72 14.89 -17.57
C VAL A 30 3.37 16.12 -18.41
N THR A 31 2.81 17.17 -17.80
CA THR A 31 2.48 18.43 -18.48
C THR A 31 3.73 19.11 -19.04
N LYS A 32 4.84 19.10 -18.29
CA LYS A 32 6.13 19.62 -18.78
C LYS A 32 6.62 18.85 -20.01
N MET A 33 6.61 17.52 -19.96
CA MET A 33 7.03 16.66 -21.08
C MET A 33 6.15 16.92 -22.31
N ARG A 34 4.83 16.99 -22.14
CA ARG A 34 3.88 17.31 -23.22
C ARG A 34 4.16 18.67 -23.85
N GLY A 35 4.41 19.70 -23.04
CA GLY A 35 4.78 21.03 -23.53
C GLY A 35 6.10 21.00 -24.31
N THR A 36 7.06 20.18 -23.89
CA THR A 36 8.36 20.06 -24.58
C THR A 36 8.23 19.34 -25.92
N LEU A 37 7.44 18.26 -25.98
CA LEU A 37 7.25 17.47 -27.20
C LEU A 37 6.43 18.22 -28.27
N LEU A 38 5.53 19.10 -27.86
CA LEU A 38 4.71 19.93 -28.76
C LEU A 38 5.30 21.32 -29.01
N ASP A 39 6.52 21.58 -28.50
CA ASP A 39 7.18 22.89 -28.48
C ASP A 39 6.28 24.05 -28.00
N ASN A 40 5.38 23.74 -27.06
CA ASN A 40 4.47 24.70 -26.45
C ASN A 40 4.98 25.10 -25.06
N GLU A 41 5.73 26.21 -25.03
CA GLU A 41 6.38 26.71 -23.82
C GLU A 41 5.39 27.13 -22.73
N SER A 42 4.16 27.56 -23.09
CA SER A 42 3.14 27.91 -22.10
C SER A 42 2.73 26.70 -21.24
N VAL A 43 2.52 25.55 -21.88
CA VAL A 43 2.19 24.27 -21.24
C VAL A 43 3.38 23.79 -20.41
N ARG A 44 4.60 23.92 -20.95
CA ARG A 44 5.82 23.55 -20.23
C ARG A 44 5.99 24.35 -18.93
N ARG A 45 5.80 25.67 -18.98
CA ARG A 45 5.87 26.56 -17.80
C ARG A 45 4.79 26.22 -16.76
N ARG A 46 3.57 25.87 -17.20
CA ARG A 46 2.50 25.43 -16.31
C ARG A 46 2.91 24.18 -15.52
N GLY A 47 3.45 23.16 -16.18
CA GLY A 47 3.94 21.95 -15.51
C GLY A 47 5.05 22.22 -14.49
N ILE A 48 5.97 23.15 -14.83
CA ILE A 48 7.03 23.57 -13.89
C ILE A 48 6.45 24.28 -12.66
N ARG A 49 5.47 25.17 -12.84
CA ARG A 49 4.79 25.87 -11.74
C ARG A 49 4.11 24.88 -10.80
N GLU A 50 3.36 23.92 -11.35
CA GLU A 50 2.70 22.88 -10.55
C GLU A 50 3.69 22.04 -9.72
N MET A 51 4.86 21.71 -10.27
CA MET A 51 5.91 21.02 -9.52
C MET A 51 6.51 21.88 -8.40
N LYS A 52 6.70 23.19 -8.64
CA LYS A 52 7.17 24.14 -7.60
C LYS A 52 6.14 24.25 -6.47
N ASP A 53 4.86 24.39 -6.80
CA ASP A 53 3.78 24.47 -5.82
C ASP A 53 3.68 23.19 -4.99
N ALA A 54 3.79 22.02 -5.63
CA ALA A 54 3.83 20.74 -4.94
C ALA A 54 5.02 20.62 -3.97
N LYS A 55 6.20 21.15 -4.36
CA LYS A 55 7.39 21.19 -3.50
C LYS A 55 7.18 22.12 -2.31
N ALA A 56 6.67 23.33 -2.54
CA ALA A 56 6.37 24.30 -1.49
C ALA A 56 5.38 23.74 -0.45
N ILE A 57 4.31 23.06 -0.90
CA ILE A 57 3.34 22.42 0.00
C ILE A 57 4.00 21.33 0.86
N ARG A 58 4.90 20.52 0.30
CA ARG A 58 5.63 19.48 1.06
C ARG A 58 6.57 20.09 2.09
N GLU A 59 7.27 21.16 1.73
CA GLU A 59 8.16 21.88 2.65
C GLU A 59 7.37 22.54 3.78
N TYR A 60 6.25 23.19 3.47
CA TYR A 60 5.34 23.75 4.47
C TYR A 60 4.84 22.66 5.44
N LYS A 61 4.38 21.52 4.92
CA LYS A 61 3.95 20.39 5.76
C LYS A 61 5.09 19.84 6.61
N ARG A 62 6.31 19.78 6.07
CA ARG A 62 7.51 19.32 6.79
C ARG A 62 7.88 20.27 7.92
N LYS A 63 7.91 21.59 7.66
CA LYS A 63 8.19 22.63 8.67
C LYS A 63 7.14 22.59 9.78
N ARG A 64 5.86 22.57 9.41
CA ARG A 64 4.75 22.47 10.38
C ARG A 64 4.79 21.19 11.21
N ALA A 65 5.18 20.06 10.62
CA ALA A 65 5.38 18.82 11.36
C ALA A 65 6.60 18.89 12.30
N ALA A 66 7.68 19.57 11.91
CA ALA A 66 8.85 19.79 12.75
C ALA A 66 8.54 20.72 13.92
N GLU A 67 7.82 21.82 13.69
CA GLU A 67 7.36 22.75 14.73
C GLU A 67 6.48 22.04 15.77
N ARG A 68 5.57 21.17 15.33
CA ARG A 68 4.74 20.36 16.25
C ARG A 68 5.58 19.45 17.13
N ARG A 69 6.64 18.85 16.58
CA ARG A 69 7.60 18.03 17.37
C ARG A 69 8.40 18.87 18.35
N ALA A 70 8.87 20.05 17.94
CA ALA A 70 9.66 20.95 18.77
C ALA A 70 8.86 21.52 19.96
N ARG A 71 7.57 21.79 19.77
CA ARG A 71 6.68 22.35 20.83
C ARG A 71 6.31 21.34 21.92
N GLY A 72 6.83 20.11 21.90
CA GLY A 72 6.45 19.10 22.89
C GLY A 72 4.96 18.71 22.83
N GLN A 73 4.21 19.21 21.84
CA GLN A 73 2.92 18.66 21.44
C GLN A 73 3.19 17.33 20.73
N SER A 74 3.60 16.35 21.53
CA SER A 74 3.17 14.98 21.42
C SER A 74 1.64 15.01 21.39
N SER A 75 1.07 15.28 20.22
CA SER A 75 -0.31 14.92 19.89
C SER A 75 -0.34 13.40 19.86
N SER A 76 -0.33 12.88 21.08
CA SER A 76 -0.66 11.53 21.43
C SER A 76 -2.02 11.22 20.81
N LEU A 77 -2.11 10.04 20.21
CA LEU A 77 -3.31 9.23 20.00
C LEU A 77 -4.15 9.31 18.72
N PHE A 78 -4.02 10.30 17.81
CA PHE A 78 -4.83 10.26 16.56
C PHE A 78 -4.11 10.75 15.31
N SER A 79 -3.37 9.84 14.65
CA SER A 79 -3.12 9.91 13.19
C SER A 79 -3.00 8.49 12.65
N PHE A 80 -4.14 8.04 12.13
CA PHE A 80 -4.39 6.79 11.41
C PHE A 80 -3.35 6.52 10.32
N GLY A 81 -2.80 5.30 10.28
CA GLY A 81 -2.04 4.86 9.11
C GLY A 81 -1.10 3.66 9.23
N CYS A 82 -0.99 2.95 10.36
CA CYS A 82 -0.31 1.65 10.41
C CYS A 82 -1.08 0.71 11.35
N PHE A 83 -1.48 -0.45 10.81
CA PHE A 83 -2.17 -1.56 11.47
C PHE A 83 -1.76 -1.79 12.93
N GLY A 84 -2.61 -1.37 13.87
CA GLY A 84 -2.40 -1.52 15.30
C GLY A 84 -3.68 -1.97 15.99
N GLY A 85 -4.00 -3.26 15.90
CA GLY A 85 -4.97 -3.91 16.77
C GLY A 85 -4.41 -4.01 18.18
N SER A 86 -4.44 -2.91 18.94
CA SER A 86 -4.24 -2.94 20.40
C SER A 86 -5.57 -3.29 21.06
N SER A 87 -5.82 -4.59 21.18
CA SER A 87 -6.83 -5.09 22.11
C SER A 87 -6.28 -4.91 23.52
N SER A 88 -6.76 -3.89 24.23
CA SER A 88 -6.72 -3.85 25.68
C SER A 88 -7.60 -4.99 26.22
N ARG A 89 -7.01 -6.17 26.39
CA ARG A 89 -7.56 -7.19 27.27
C ARG A 89 -6.66 -7.26 28.48
N GLN A 90 -7.04 -6.50 29.51
CA GLN A 90 -6.95 -7.01 30.86
C GLN A 90 -7.57 -8.41 30.87
N ARG A 91 -6.79 -9.43 31.22
CA ARG A 91 -7.33 -10.67 31.81
C ARG A 91 -6.23 -11.43 32.53
N SER A 92 -6.19 -11.17 33.83
CA SER A 92 -6.13 -12.15 34.91
C SER A 92 -5.68 -13.57 34.54
N LYS A 93 -4.60 -13.99 35.19
CA LYS A 93 -4.30 -15.38 35.55
C LYS A 93 -5.58 -16.12 35.95
N LYS A 94 -5.85 -17.29 35.37
CA LYS A 94 -6.42 -18.44 36.09
C LYS A 94 -6.37 -19.73 35.26
N HIS A 95 -6.25 -20.80 36.01
CA HIS A 95 -5.90 -22.17 35.64
C HIS A 95 -6.92 -22.88 34.74
N GLY A 96 -6.43 -23.96 34.13
CA GLY A 96 -7.12 -24.74 33.13
C GLY A 96 -8.47 -25.32 33.54
N SER A 97 -9.29 -25.52 32.50
CA SER A 97 -10.32 -26.54 32.46
C SER A 97 -10.68 -26.79 30.99
N ARG A 98 -11.05 -28.04 30.72
CA ARG A 98 -11.21 -28.68 29.41
C ARG A 98 -12.27 -28.01 28.52
N PRO A 99 -12.19 -28.13 27.17
CA PRO A 99 -13.20 -27.61 26.28
C PRO A 99 -14.46 -28.49 26.29
N VAL A 100 -15.59 -27.90 26.67
CA VAL A 100 -16.93 -28.46 26.44
C VAL A 100 -17.41 -28.00 25.07
N MET A 101 -17.76 -28.97 24.21
CA MET A 101 -18.44 -28.70 22.94
C MET A 101 -19.78 -28.03 23.22
N ARG A 102 -20.00 -26.81 22.72
CA ARG A 102 -21.34 -26.26 22.56
C ARG A 102 -21.65 -26.06 21.09
N ARG A 103 -22.75 -26.72 20.73
CA ARG A 103 -23.43 -26.81 19.45
C ARG A 103 -24.59 -25.84 19.55
N ASP A 104 -24.51 -24.69 18.88
CA ASP A 104 -25.64 -23.76 18.70
C ASP A 104 -25.61 -23.30 17.23
N THR A 105 -26.44 -23.83 16.33
CA THR A 105 -27.83 -23.39 16.01
C THR A 105 -27.96 -21.91 15.64
N SER A 106 -28.17 -21.72 14.33
CA SER A 106 -28.92 -20.65 13.65
C SER A 106 -28.93 -19.23 14.24
N SER A 107 -28.35 -18.30 13.48
CA SER A 107 -29.08 -17.06 13.19
C SER A 107 -28.82 -16.60 11.75
N ARG A 108 -29.95 -16.59 11.03
CA ARG A 108 -30.22 -16.04 9.70
C ARG A 108 -29.68 -14.60 9.63
N SER A 109 -28.65 -14.37 8.83
CA SER A 109 -28.32 -13.02 8.36
C SER A 109 -28.25 -13.06 6.84
N GLN A 110 -29.24 -12.41 6.22
CA GLN A 110 -29.40 -12.23 4.79
C GLN A 110 -28.15 -11.54 4.22
N SER A 111 -27.29 -12.30 3.53
CA SER A 111 -26.22 -11.73 2.74
C SER A 111 -26.79 -11.26 1.40
N ARG A 112 -26.62 -9.97 1.14
CA ARG A 112 -26.91 -9.33 -0.14
C ARG A 112 -26.07 -10.02 -1.21
N LYS A 113 -26.74 -10.49 -2.27
CA LYS A 113 -26.12 -11.02 -3.50
C LYS A 113 -25.16 -9.97 -4.06
N LYS A 114 -23.87 -10.14 -3.78
CA LYS A 114 -22.78 -9.38 -4.37
C LYS A 114 -22.45 -10.11 -5.66
N SER A 115 -22.61 -9.41 -6.77
CA SER A 115 -22.33 -9.85 -8.14
C SER A 115 -21.08 -10.71 -8.22
N GLU A 116 -21.24 -11.89 -8.81
CA GLU A 116 -20.16 -12.80 -9.22
C GLU A 116 -19.32 -12.12 -10.31
N GLU A 117 -18.42 -11.23 -9.91
CA GLU A 117 -17.17 -11.13 -10.66
C GLU A 117 -16.21 -12.15 -10.04
N PRO A 118 -15.52 -12.97 -10.85
CA PRO A 118 -14.41 -13.78 -10.39
C PRO A 118 -13.25 -12.84 -10.07
N PHE A 119 -13.36 -12.10 -8.96
CA PHE A 119 -12.19 -11.57 -8.30
C PHE A 119 -11.30 -12.78 -8.07
N LEU A 120 -10.16 -12.79 -8.75
CA LEU A 120 -9.04 -13.70 -8.56
C LEU A 120 -8.66 -13.68 -7.08
N HIS A 121 -9.41 -14.45 -6.29
CA HIS A 121 -9.25 -14.56 -4.87
C HIS A 121 -8.03 -15.45 -4.73
N PHE A 122 -6.84 -14.85 -4.76
CA PHE A 122 -5.58 -15.56 -4.50
C PHE A 122 -5.74 -16.24 -3.14
N PRO A 123 -6.04 -17.55 -3.10
CA PRO A 123 -6.16 -18.21 -1.83
C PRO A 123 -4.72 -18.25 -1.32
N HIS A 124 -4.52 -17.92 -0.04
CA HIS A 124 -3.20 -17.99 0.60
C HIS A 124 -2.22 -16.89 0.18
N ARG A 125 -2.51 -15.62 0.50
CA ARG A 125 -1.41 -14.80 1.04
C ARG A 125 -1.06 -15.41 2.39
N ALA A 126 -0.03 -16.25 2.42
CA ALA A 126 0.58 -16.69 3.67
C ALA A 126 0.76 -15.45 4.54
N LYS A 127 0.24 -15.49 5.77
CA LYS A 127 0.38 -14.37 6.71
C LYS A 127 1.86 -14.02 6.73
N PRO A 128 2.25 -12.78 6.42
CA PRO A 128 3.65 -12.44 6.33
C PRO A 128 4.31 -12.84 7.64
N PRO A 129 5.41 -13.63 7.61
CA PRO A 129 6.07 -14.10 8.82
C PRO A 129 6.40 -12.87 9.67
N HIS A 130 6.10 -12.94 10.97
CA HIS A 130 6.25 -11.80 11.88
C HIS A 130 7.68 -11.26 11.81
N HIS A 131 7.85 -10.11 11.16
CA HIS A 131 9.16 -9.49 11.00
C HIS A 131 9.69 -9.12 12.38
N GLY A 132 10.88 -9.61 12.73
CA GLY A 132 11.55 -9.36 14.02
C GLY A 132 11.81 -7.89 14.37
N HIS A 133 11.27 -6.96 13.58
CA HIS A 133 11.30 -5.52 13.80
C HIS A 133 10.79 -5.13 15.18
N GLY A 134 9.64 -5.67 15.61
CA GLY A 134 9.10 -5.38 16.95
C GLY A 134 10.05 -5.83 18.06
N THR A 135 10.58 -7.05 17.97
CA THR A 135 11.57 -7.61 18.89
C THR A 135 12.85 -6.77 18.93
N ARG A 136 13.31 -6.31 17.76
CA ARG A 136 14.52 -5.48 17.63
C ARG A 136 14.33 -4.10 18.25
N VAL A 137 13.20 -3.44 17.97
CA VAL A 137 12.87 -2.13 18.53
C VAL A 137 12.73 -2.22 20.05
N ALA A 138 12.06 -3.26 20.56
CA ALA A 138 11.98 -3.51 22.00
C ALA A 138 13.36 -3.69 22.63
N GLY A 139 14.27 -4.41 21.96
CA GLY A 139 15.67 -4.56 22.39
C GLY A 139 16.42 -3.23 22.46
N HIS A 140 16.21 -2.31 21.52
CA HIS A 140 16.82 -0.98 21.56
C HIS A 140 16.26 -0.11 22.69
N ILE A 141 14.94 -0.13 22.91
CA ILE A 141 14.29 0.66 23.97
C ILE A 141 14.74 0.17 25.36
N THR A 142 14.91 -1.14 25.53
CA THR A 142 15.28 -1.76 26.82
C THR A 142 16.80 -1.88 27.03
N GLY A 143 17.62 -1.52 26.04
CA GLY A 143 19.07 -1.77 26.07
C GLY A 143 19.47 -3.25 26.03
N ASN A 144 18.53 -4.16 25.78
CA ASN A 144 18.77 -5.60 25.80
C ASN A 144 19.34 -6.10 24.46
N LYS A 145 20.66 -6.36 24.44
CA LYS A 145 21.40 -6.86 23.27
C LYS A 145 20.88 -8.20 22.75
N VAL A 146 20.39 -9.08 23.62
CA VAL A 146 19.87 -10.41 23.25
C VAL A 146 18.60 -10.27 22.41
N LEU A 147 17.70 -9.35 22.79
CA LEU A 147 16.49 -9.06 22.01
C LEU A 147 16.81 -8.43 20.65
N VAL A 148 17.82 -7.56 20.58
CA VAL A 148 18.29 -7.01 19.30
C VAL A 148 18.81 -8.11 18.37
N ALA A 149 19.66 -9.01 18.89
CA ALA A 149 20.19 -10.14 18.13
C ALA A 149 19.07 -11.08 17.65
N LYS A 150 18.12 -11.42 18.55
CA LYS A 150 16.93 -12.22 18.20
C LYS A 150 16.09 -11.57 17.10
N GLY A 151 15.86 -10.26 17.19
CA GLY A 151 15.14 -9.51 16.17
C GLY A 151 15.84 -9.49 14.81
N ARG A 152 17.18 -9.48 14.78
CA ARG A 152 17.97 -9.62 13.54
C ARG A 152 17.83 -11.02 12.94
N ALA A 153 18.02 -12.07 13.74
CA ALA A 153 17.89 -13.46 13.29
C ALA A 153 16.49 -13.75 12.70
N MET A 154 15.43 -13.27 13.35
CA MET A 154 14.06 -13.40 12.83
C MET A 154 13.88 -12.67 11.48
N ASN A 155 14.54 -11.54 11.28
CA ASN A 155 14.43 -10.77 10.05
C ASN A 155 15.18 -11.46 8.90
N GLU A 156 16.33 -12.05 9.20
CA GLU A 156 17.12 -12.85 8.25
C GLU A 156 16.36 -14.10 7.79
N GLN A 157 15.79 -14.86 8.72
CA GLN A 157 14.91 -16.00 8.42
C GLN A 157 13.71 -15.60 7.56
N ALA A 158 13.06 -14.48 7.89
CA ALA A 158 11.93 -13.98 7.09
C ALA A 158 12.34 -13.55 5.68
N MET A 159 13.56 -13.04 5.51
CA MET A 159 14.09 -12.68 4.19
C MET A 159 14.40 -13.92 3.35
N GLU A 160 15.04 -14.92 3.95
CA GLU A 160 15.33 -16.20 3.29
C GLU A 160 14.04 -16.93 2.87
N GLU A 161 13.01 -16.94 3.73
CA GLU A 161 11.71 -17.51 3.41
C GLU A 161 11.05 -16.81 2.20
N ARG A 162 11.09 -15.47 2.16
CA ARG A 162 10.56 -14.68 1.02
C ARG A 162 11.33 -14.94 -0.27
N GLU A 163 12.62 -15.21 -0.18
CA GLU A 163 13.43 -15.56 -1.35
C GLU A 163 13.07 -16.94 -1.87
N ARG A 164 12.98 -17.93 -0.98
CA ARG A 164 12.48 -19.28 -1.32
C ARG A 164 11.07 -19.24 -1.92
N GLU A 165 10.18 -18.42 -1.37
CA GLU A 165 8.83 -18.23 -1.92
C GLU A 165 8.87 -17.61 -3.33
N ARG A 166 9.71 -16.59 -3.55
CA ARG A 166 9.90 -16.00 -4.89
C ARG A 166 10.39 -17.03 -5.90
N GLN A 167 11.38 -17.84 -5.52
CA GLN A 167 11.87 -18.92 -6.38
C GLN A 167 10.79 -19.97 -6.68
N ARG A 168 9.97 -20.35 -5.69
CA ARG A 168 8.84 -21.27 -5.92
C ARG A 168 7.85 -20.71 -6.93
N ARG A 169 7.48 -19.43 -6.79
CA ARG A 169 6.57 -18.75 -7.73
C ARG A 169 7.16 -18.64 -9.12
N GLU A 170 8.47 -18.40 -9.24
CA GLU A 170 9.15 -18.35 -10.53
C GLU A 170 9.17 -19.72 -11.21
N ARG A 171 9.48 -20.79 -10.46
CA ARG A 171 9.39 -22.17 -10.97
C ARG A 171 7.97 -22.52 -11.41
N GLN A 172 6.96 -22.11 -10.64
CA GLN A 172 5.56 -22.31 -11.00
C GLN A 172 5.21 -21.58 -12.30
N LYS A 173 5.52 -20.28 -12.40
CA LYS A 173 5.32 -19.52 -13.63
C LYS A 173 6.00 -20.16 -14.84
N ARG A 174 7.21 -20.70 -14.69
CA ARG A 174 7.91 -21.41 -15.76
C ARG A 174 7.18 -22.68 -16.19
N ARG A 175 6.63 -23.45 -15.24
CA ARG A 175 5.82 -24.63 -15.53
C ARG A 175 4.52 -24.24 -16.23
N ASP A 176 3.82 -23.23 -15.73
CA ASP A 176 2.58 -22.74 -16.31
C ASP A 176 2.78 -22.23 -17.74
N LEU A 177 3.87 -21.49 -17.99
CA LEU A 177 4.24 -21.04 -19.34
C LEU A 177 4.56 -22.21 -20.29
N HIS A 178 5.20 -23.27 -19.78
CA HIS A 178 5.47 -24.46 -20.57
C HIS A 178 4.18 -25.21 -20.91
N ALA A 179 3.26 -25.34 -19.94
CA ALA A 179 1.94 -25.94 -20.16
C ALA A 179 1.15 -25.16 -21.22
N MET A 180 1.07 -23.83 -21.10
CA MET A 180 0.40 -22.98 -22.09
C MET A 180 1.01 -23.13 -23.50
N LYS A 181 2.33 -23.27 -23.61
CA LYS A 181 2.97 -23.54 -24.91
C LYS A 181 2.59 -24.90 -25.49
N GLN A 182 2.44 -25.92 -24.66
CA GLN A 182 1.99 -27.24 -25.11
C GLN A 182 0.55 -27.19 -25.60
N ASP A 183 -0.34 -26.51 -24.87
CA ASP A 183 -1.75 -26.36 -25.25
C ASP A 183 -1.89 -25.66 -26.61
N LEU A 184 -1.11 -24.60 -26.84
CA LEU A 184 -1.09 -23.89 -28.14
C LEU A 184 -0.61 -24.77 -29.30
N LEU A 185 0.37 -25.66 -29.05
CA LEU A 185 0.87 -26.58 -30.07
C LEU A 185 -0.12 -27.72 -30.37
N SER A 186 -0.92 -28.14 -29.38
CA SER A 186 -1.97 -29.14 -29.62
C SER A 186 -3.13 -28.59 -30.45
N ASP A 187 -3.44 -27.30 -30.35
CA ASP A 187 -4.53 -26.67 -31.11
C ASP A 187 -4.19 -26.51 -32.61
N GLU A 188 -2.90 -26.45 -32.99
CA GLU A 188 -2.47 -26.36 -34.39
C GLU A 188 -2.60 -27.68 -35.17
N CYS A 189 -2.88 -28.81 -34.50
CA CYS A 189 -2.99 -30.12 -35.13
C CYS A 189 -4.43 -30.54 -35.48
N VAL A 190 -5.42 -29.64 -35.36
CA VAL A 190 -6.84 -29.87 -35.69
C VAL A 190 -7.24 -29.06 -36.92
#